data_AF-A0A7C2GXD1-F1
#
_entry.id   AF-A0A7C2GXD1-F1
#
_cell.length_a   1.000
_cell.length_b   1.000
_cell.length_c   1.000
_cell.angle_alpha   90.00
_cell.angle_beta   90.00
_cell.angle_gamma   90.00
#
_symmetry.space_group_name_H-M   'P 1'
#
loop_
_entity.id
_entity.type
_entity.pdbx_description
1 polymer ?
#
loop_
_entity_poly.entity_id
_entity_poly.type
_entity_poly.pdbx_seq_one_letter_code
_entity_poly.pdbx_strand_id
1 'polypeptide(L)'
;YRPMLWKAAAVAAGMVVFFFRGWPVAQTAIVAGALLLITRRVKPEKVYHDIDWPLLAMFAGLFIVVRGFETTALERDLLNFAEGTPLDRPVFLSFFAAAVSNLVSNVPAVLLFKPVVVKLADPVRSWLTLAMSTTLAGNLTLVGSVANLIVVERARPEVEIRFLDHFRAGAPTTVLSIAAGAAWLEWWR
;
A
#
# COMPACT_ATOMS: atom_id res chain seq x y z
N TYR A 1 25.99 -18.37 14.14
CA TYR A 1 25.11 -17.42 13.43
C TYR A 1 25.39 -17.29 11.93
N ARG A 2 26.64 -17.20 11.46
CA ARG A 2 27.00 -17.11 10.03
C ARG A 2 26.30 -18.08 9.05
N PRO A 3 26.18 -19.40 9.32
CA PRO A 3 25.51 -20.31 8.37
C PRO A 3 23.99 -20.06 8.25
N MET A 4 23.35 -19.55 9.31
CA MET A 4 21.93 -19.24 9.29
C MET A 4 21.66 -17.92 8.52
N LEU A 5 22.57 -16.96 8.65
CA LEU A 5 22.56 -15.72 7.87
C LEU A 5 22.68 -16.02 6.37
N TRP A 6 23.66 -16.84 5.96
CA TRP A 6 23.85 -17.21 4.56
C TRP A 6 22.65 -17.95 3.98
N LYS A 7 22.06 -18.87 4.76
CA LYS A 7 20.83 -19.54 4.36
C LYS A 7 19.68 -18.55 4.17
N ALA A 8 19.47 -17.65 5.13
CA ALA A 8 18.43 -16.62 5.04
C ALA A 8 18.62 -15.72 3.83
N ALA A 9 19.86 -15.28 3.60
CA ALA A 9 20.22 -14.45 2.44
C ALA A 9 19.99 -15.20 1.12
N ALA A 10 20.38 -16.47 1.01
CA ALA A 10 20.17 -17.27 -0.20
C ALA A 10 18.68 -17.51 -0.49
N VAL A 11 17.88 -17.82 0.54
CA VAL A 11 16.44 -18.01 0.38
C VAL A 11 15.74 -16.71 0.02
N ALA A 12 16.11 -15.59 0.66
CA ALA A 12 15.57 -14.27 0.34
C ALA A 12 15.92 -13.84 -1.09
N ALA A 13 17.18 -14.02 -1.51
CA ALA A 13 17.62 -13.74 -2.87
C ALA A 13 16.87 -14.61 -3.89
N GLY A 14 16.69 -15.90 -3.60
CA GLY A 14 15.89 -16.81 -4.43
C GLY A 14 14.45 -16.33 -4.57
N MET A 15 13.79 -15.95 -3.47
CA MET A 15 12.44 -15.41 -3.49
C MET A 15 12.33 -14.16 -4.39
N VAL A 16 13.29 -13.23 -4.30
CA VAL A 16 13.34 -12.03 -5.15
C VAL A 16 13.49 -12.40 -6.63
N VAL A 17 14.36 -13.35 -6.96
CA VAL A 17 14.54 -13.84 -8.34
C VAL A 17 13.25 -14.47 -8.88
N PHE A 18 12.59 -15.33 -8.11
CA PHE A 18 11.33 -15.94 -8.51
C PHE A 18 10.21 -14.92 -8.69
N PHE A 19 10.15 -13.91 -7.83
CA PHE A 19 9.22 -12.79 -7.97
C PHE A 19 9.39 -12.06 -9.31
N PHE A 20 10.61 -11.65 -9.66
CA PHE A 20 10.88 -11.00 -10.95
C PHE A 20 10.69 -11.92 -12.16
N ARG A 21 10.71 -13.24 -11.94
CA ARG A 21 10.38 -14.24 -12.97
C ARG A 21 8.86 -14.42 -13.18
N GLY A 22 8.03 -13.69 -12.43
CA GLY A 22 6.58 -13.71 -12.56
C GLY A 22 5.87 -14.80 -11.76
N TRP A 23 6.56 -15.46 -10.83
CA TRP A 23 5.92 -16.46 -9.98
C TRP A 23 4.98 -15.78 -8.96
N PRO A 24 3.87 -16.44 -8.57
CA PRO A 24 2.95 -15.88 -7.59
C PRO A 24 3.64 -15.58 -6.26
N VAL A 25 3.60 -14.31 -5.83
CA VAL A 25 4.29 -13.80 -4.62
C VAL A 25 4.00 -14.68 -3.41
N ALA A 26 2.73 -14.98 -3.16
CA ALA A 26 2.30 -15.77 -2.01
C ALA A 26 2.92 -17.17 -2.00
N GLN A 27 2.99 -17.85 -3.16
CA GLN A 27 3.60 -19.17 -3.28
C GLN A 27 5.10 -19.10 -3.02
N THR A 28 5.79 -18.12 -3.62
CA THR A 28 7.24 -17.93 -3.42
C THR A 28 7.59 -17.64 -1.95
N ALA A 29 6.77 -16.83 -1.27
CA ALA A 29 6.96 -16.50 0.14
C ALA A 29 6.74 -17.71 1.07
N ILE A 30 5.69 -18.50 0.83
CA ILE A 30 5.41 -19.72 1.63
C ILE A 30 6.52 -20.74 1.44
N VAL A 31 6.98 -20.97 0.20
CA VAL A 31 8.09 -21.89 -0.08
C VAL A 31 9.39 -21.41 0.58
N ALA A 32 9.69 -20.11 0.49
CA ALA A 32 10.84 -19.51 1.16
C ALA A 32 10.77 -19.71 2.68
N GLY A 33 9.63 -19.41 3.30
CA GLY A 33 9.40 -19.64 4.73
C GLY A 33 9.57 -21.12 5.12
N ALA A 34 9.00 -22.04 4.35
CA ALA A 34 9.14 -23.48 4.57
C ALA A 34 10.61 -23.93 4.49
N LEU A 35 11.36 -23.47 3.48
CA LEU A 35 12.78 -23.76 3.32
C LEU A 35 13.60 -23.28 4.53
N LEU A 36 13.26 -22.12 5.12
CA LEU A 36 13.92 -21.62 6.32
C LEU A 36 13.66 -22.52 7.55
N LEU A 37 12.44 -23.03 7.69
CA LEU A 37 12.02 -23.87 8.82
C LEU A 37 12.57 -25.31 8.78
N ILE A 38 12.87 -25.86 7.59
CA ILE A 38 13.37 -27.26 7.42
C ILE A 38 14.60 -27.56 8.28
N THR A 39 15.48 -26.59 8.52
CA THR A 39 16.70 -26.81 9.32
C THR A 39 16.46 -26.99 10.81
N ARG A 40 15.21 -26.87 11.31
CA ARG A 40 14.82 -26.94 12.74
C ARG A 40 15.61 -26.02 13.70
N ARG A 41 16.44 -25.13 13.16
CA ARG A 41 17.22 -24.12 13.89
C ARG A 41 16.35 -22.96 14.37
N VAL A 42 15.20 -22.78 13.73
CA VAL A 42 14.16 -21.81 14.11
C VAL A 42 12.95 -22.62 14.54
N LYS A 43 12.48 -22.37 15.76
CA LYS A 43 11.24 -22.94 16.30
C LYS A 43 10.05 -22.33 15.54
N PRO A 44 9.16 -23.14 14.92
CA PRO A 44 7.99 -22.63 14.19
C PRO A 44 7.13 -21.70 15.04
N GLU A 45 7.03 -21.96 16.35
CA GLU A 45 6.25 -21.19 17.31
C GLU A 45 6.70 -19.72 17.36
N LYS A 46 8.01 -19.47 17.23
CA LYS A 46 8.55 -18.11 17.20
C LYS A 46 8.09 -17.37 15.94
N VAL A 47 8.07 -18.06 14.80
CA VAL A 47 7.61 -17.46 13.53
C VAL A 47 6.12 -17.15 13.59
N TYR A 48 5.29 -18.04 14.14
CA TYR A 48 3.85 -17.78 14.28
C TYR A 48 3.52 -16.62 15.22
N HIS A 49 4.35 -16.41 16.25
CA HIS A 49 4.23 -15.26 17.15
C HIS A 49 4.62 -13.93 16.49
N ASP A 50 5.55 -13.95 15.54
CA ASP A 50 5.98 -12.77 14.80
C ASP A 50 5.00 -12.40 13.65
N ILE A 51 3.98 -13.23 13.37
CA ILE A 51 2.92 -12.90 12.41
C ILE A 51 1.98 -11.85 12.99
N ASP A 52 1.79 -10.77 12.25
CA ASP A 52 0.82 -9.71 12.57
C ASP A 52 -0.61 -10.15 12.19
N TRP A 53 -1.24 -10.90 13.10
CA TRP A 53 -2.62 -11.37 12.93
C TRP A 53 -3.65 -10.23 12.78
N PRO A 54 -3.57 -9.13 13.55
CA PRO A 54 -4.44 -7.97 13.34
C PRO A 54 -4.37 -7.42 11.91
N LEU A 55 -3.16 -7.29 11.35
CA LEU A 55 -2.98 -6.81 9.97
C LEU A 55 -3.62 -7.74 8.94
N LEU A 56 -3.45 -9.06 9.09
CA LEU A 56 -4.08 -10.04 8.20
C LEU A 56 -5.61 -9.99 8.28
N ALA A 57 -6.17 -9.88 9.50
CA ALA A 57 -7.61 -9.76 9.70
C ALA A 57 -8.18 -8.47 9.10
N MET A 58 -7.45 -7.35 9.22
CA MET A 58 -7.81 -6.07 8.58
C MET A 58 -7.88 -6.20 7.06
N PHE A 59 -6.89 -6.83 6.41
CA PHE A 59 -6.91 -7.04 4.96
C PHE A 59 -8.05 -7.96 4.52
N ALA A 60 -8.33 -9.03 5.27
CA ALA A 60 -9.46 -9.90 4.98
C ALA A 60 -10.80 -9.14 5.06
N GLY A 61 -11.02 -8.37 6.12
CA GLY A 61 -12.21 -7.53 6.28
C GLY A 61 -12.34 -6.48 5.18
N LEU A 62 -11.25 -5.82 4.81
CA LEU A 62 -11.20 -4.89 3.69
C LEU A 62 -11.64 -5.54 2.38
N PHE A 63 -11.11 -6.72 2.04
CA PHE A 63 -11.50 -7.39 0.80
C PHE A 63 -12.99 -7.73 0.79
N ILE A 64 -13.57 -8.10 1.94
CA ILE A 64 -15.02 -8.30 2.06
C ILE A 64 -15.77 -6.98 1.80
N VAL A 65 -15.34 -5.87 2.39
CA VAL A 65 -15.95 -4.54 2.19
C VAL A 65 -15.84 -4.10 0.74
N VAL A 66 -14.67 -4.25 0.10
CA VAL A 66 -14.46 -3.93 -1.32
C VAL A 66 -15.38 -4.77 -2.20
N ARG A 67 -15.51 -6.07 -1.94
CA ARG A 67 -16.43 -6.94 -2.68
C ARG A 67 -17.89 -6.54 -2.47
N GLY A 68 -18.27 -6.18 -1.24
CA GLY A 68 -19.59 -5.63 -0.94
C GLY A 68 -19.86 -4.34 -1.72
N PHE A 69 -18.88 -3.43 -1.76
CA PHE A 69 -18.92 -2.19 -2.52
C PHE A 69 -19.13 -2.45 -4.03
N GLU A 70 -18.32 -3.33 -4.63
CA GLU A 70 -18.45 -3.77 -6.04
C GLU A 70 -19.84 -4.35 -6.37
N THR A 71 -20.51 -4.98 -5.41
CA THR A 71 -21.86 -5.56 -5.64
C THR A 71 -23.01 -4.58 -5.43
N THR A 72 -22.76 -3.39 -4.89
CA THR A 72 -23.80 -2.38 -4.60
C THR A 72 -23.94 -1.34 -5.73
N ALA A 73 -25.10 -0.68 -5.77
CA ALA A 73 -25.36 0.42 -6.70
C ALA A 73 -24.38 1.61 -6.56
N LEU A 74 -23.62 1.69 -5.46
CA LEU A 74 -22.58 2.70 -5.26
C LEU A 74 -21.46 2.64 -6.31
N GLU A 75 -21.17 1.47 -6.92
CA GLU A 75 -20.23 1.43 -8.05
C GLU A 75 -20.77 2.28 -9.20
N ARG A 76 -22.07 2.20 -9.50
CA ARG A 76 -22.70 2.99 -10.57
C ARG A 76 -22.72 4.47 -10.23
N ASP A 77 -23.00 4.83 -8.98
CA ASP A 77 -22.99 6.22 -8.54
C ASP A 77 -21.56 6.83 -8.59
N LEU A 78 -20.53 6.06 -8.23
CA LEU A 78 -19.14 6.49 -8.40
C LEU A 78 -18.75 6.62 -9.87
N LEU A 79 -19.22 5.72 -10.74
CA LEU A 79 -18.97 5.81 -12.17
C LEU A 79 -19.68 7.02 -12.79
N ASN A 80 -20.92 7.31 -12.38
CA ASN A 80 -21.64 8.50 -12.81
C ASN A 80 -20.95 9.79 -12.31
N PHE A 81 -20.44 9.77 -11.07
CA PHE A 81 -19.61 10.87 -10.56
C PHE A 81 -18.32 11.02 -11.38
N ALA A 82 -17.66 9.90 -11.72
CA ALA A 82 -16.46 9.86 -12.54
C ALA A 82 -16.67 10.37 -13.96
N GLU A 83 -17.83 10.13 -14.58
CA GLU A 83 -18.18 10.69 -15.90
C GLU A 83 -18.39 12.21 -15.83
N GLY A 84 -18.89 12.73 -14.69
CA GLY A 84 -19.07 14.16 -14.46
C GLY A 84 -17.83 14.90 -13.93
N THR A 85 -16.77 14.18 -13.56
CA THR A 85 -15.51 14.76 -13.07
C THR A 85 -14.35 14.42 -14.00
N PRO A 86 -13.36 15.29 -14.17
CA PRO A 86 -12.22 15.02 -15.05
C PRO A 86 -11.22 14.06 -14.36
N LEU A 87 -11.66 12.86 -13.95
CA LEU A 87 -10.81 11.85 -13.31
C LEU A 87 -9.74 11.28 -14.27
N ASP A 88 -9.91 11.44 -15.58
CA ASP A 88 -8.83 11.20 -16.56
C ASP A 88 -7.63 12.13 -16.36
N ARG A 89 -7.81 13.27 -15.66
CA ARG A 89 -6.70 14.18 -15.37
C ARG A 89 -5.95 13.74 -14.11
N PRO A 90 -4.61 13.59 -14.19
CA PRO A 90 -3.80 13.15 -13.07
C PRO A 90 -4.00 13.98 -11.79
N VAL A 91 -4.19 15.29 -11.91
CA VAL A 91 -4.41 16.19 -10.77
C VAL A 91 -5.68 15.84 -9.97
N PHE A 92 -6.80 15.63 -10.66
CA PHE A 92 -8.07 15.31 -10.00
C PHE A 92 -8.04 13.91 -9.40
N LEU A 93 -7.58 12.93 -10.17
CA LEU A 93 -7.42 11.56 -9.66
C LEU A 93 -6.49 11.52 -8.45
N SER A 94 -5.39 12.28 -8.47
CA SER A 94 -4.46 12.37 -7.34
C SER A 94 -5.11 12.93 -6.08
N PHE A 95 -5.93 13.98 -6.21
CA PHE A 95 -6.64 14.58 -5.09
C PHE A 95 -7.60 13.57 -4.43
N PHE A 96 -8.47 12.94 -5.22
CA PHE A 96 -9.44 11.96 -4.70
C PHE A 96 -8.73 10.72 -4.14
N ALA A 97 -7.73 10.21 -4.85
CA ALA A 97 -6.91 9.09 -4.38
C ALA A 97 -6.25 9.40 -3.05
N ALA A 98 -5.65 10.58 -2.89
CA ALA A 98 -4.97 10.97 -1.65
C ALA A 98 -5.93 11.14 -0.47
N ALA A 99 -7.12 11.70 -0.72
CA ALA A 99 -8.15 11.87 0.30
C ALA A 99 -8.65 10.51 0.82
N VAL A 100 -9.02 9.60 -0.11
CA VAL A 100 -9.48 8.25 0.25
C VAL A 100 -8.35 7.44 0.89
N SER A 101 -7.12 7.53 0.38
CA SER A 101 -5.95 6.84 0.92
C SER A 101 -5.66 7.23 2.37
N ASN A 102 -5.88 8.48 2.76
CA ASN A 102 -5.74 8.89 4.16
C ASN A 102 -6.87 8.39 5.07
N LEU A 103 -8.05 8.12 4.51
CA LEU A 103 -9.20 7.63 5.27
C LEU A 103 -9.15 6.12 5.50
N VAL A 104 -8.82 5.36 4.45
CA VAL A 104 -8.88 3.90 4.48
C VAL A 104 -7.52 3.21 4.42
N SER A 105 -6.41 3.93 4.17
CA SER A 105 -5.07 3.42 3.85
C SER A 105 -4.83 3.10 2.36
N ASN A 106 -3.56 2.95 1.99
CA ASN A 106 -3.08 2.93 0.59
C ASN A 106 -3.66 1.75 -0.21
N VAL A 107 -3.49 0.52 0.28
CA VAL A 107 -3.95 -0.71 -0.41
C VAL A 107 -5.49 -0.72 -0.58
N PRO A 108 -6.28 -0.49 0.48
CA PRO A 108 -7.72 -0.20 0.40
C PRO A 108 -8.12 0.79 -0.68
N ALA A 109 -7.50 1.96 -0.70
CA ALA A 109 -7.84 3.01 -1.66
C ALA A 109 -7.61 2.54 -3.09
N VAL A 110 -6.49 1.89 -3.38
CA VAL A 110 -6.20 1.37 -4.73
C VAL A 110 -7.28 0.40 -5.20
N LEU A 111 -7.76 -0.48 -4.30
CA LEU A 111 -8.80 -1.44 -4.63
C LEU A 111 -10.16 -0.78 -4.90
N LEU A 112 -10.48 0.30 -4.17
CA LEU A 112 -11.71 1.07 -4.39
C LEU A 112 -11.70 1.83 -5.72
N PHE A 113 -10.54 2.33 -6.16
CA PHE A 113 -10.42 3.04 -7.45
C PHE A 113 -10.26 2.11 -8.65
N LYS A 114 -9.87 0.85 -8.43
CA LYS A 114 -9.69 -0.15 -9.51
C LYS A 114 -10.84 -0.19 -10.53
N PRO A 115 -12.13 -0.31 -10.16
CA PRO A 115 -13.23 -0.40 -11.15
C PRO A 115 -13.41 0.87 -11.99
N VAL A 116 -12.98 2.04 -11.48
CA VAL A 116 -13.00 3.32 -12.20
C VAL A 116 -11.79 3.41 -13.13
N VAL A 117 -10.58 3.19 -12.61
CA VAL A 117 -9.30 3.36 -13.33
C VAL A 117 -9.21 2.48 -14.58
N VAL A 118 -9.74 1.26 -14.54
CA VAL A 118 -9.72 0.35 -15.70
C VAL A 118 -10.66 0.80 -16.84
N LYS A 119 -11.60 1.71 -16.57
CA LYS A 119 -12.58 2.24 -17.54
C LYS A 119 -12.21 3.64 -18.06
N LEU A 120 -11.18 4.27 -17.51
CA LEU A 120 -10.69 5.60 -17.92
C LEU A 120 -10.01 5.55 -19.30
N ALA A 121 -9.89 6.72 -19.94
CA ALA A 121 -9.38 6.83 -21.32
C ALA A 121 -7.92 6.38 -21.46
N ASP A 122 -7.10 6.60 -20.43
CA ASP A 122 -5.73 6.11 -20.33
C ASP A 122 -5.53 5.34 -19.01
N PRO A 123 -5.78 4.01 -19.01
CA PRO A 123 -5.65 3.20 -17.81
C PRO A 123 -4.21 3.15 -17.29
N VAL A 124 -3.20 3.16 -18.15
CA VAL A 124 -1.79 3.05 -17.75
C VAL A 124 -1.39 4.27 -16.93
N ARG A 125 -1.66 5.46 -17.44
CA ARG A 125 -1.39 6.72 -16.74
C ARG A 125 -2.22 6.85 -15.46
N SER A 126 -3.46 6.40 -15.50
CA SER A 126 -4.35 6.40 -14.34
C SER A 126 -3.83 5.47 -13.23
N TRP A 127 -3.30 4.29 -13.59
CA TRP A 127 -2.63 3.40 -12.64
C TRP A 127 -1.36 4.01 -12.04
N LEU A 128 -0.53 4.66 -12.85
CA LEU A 128 0.67 5.35 -12.36
C LEU A 128 0.30 6.50 -11.41
N THR A 129 -0.70 7.29 -11.78
CA THR A 129 -1.22 8.38 -10.95
C THR A 129 -1.76 7.85 -9.63
N LEU A 130 -2.58 6.79 -9.66
CA LEU A 130 -3.14 6.17 -8.46
C LEU A 130 -2.04 5.61 -7.56
N ALA A 131 -1.08 4.88 -8.12
CA ALA A 131 0.04 4.30 -7.38
C ALA A 131 0.89 5.37 -6.68
N MET A 132 1.25 6.43 -7.41
CA MET A 132 1.99 7.57 -6.89
C MET A 132 1.22 8.27 -5.77
N SER A 133 -0.02 8.67 -6.04
CA SER A 133 -0.81 9.49 -5.12
C SER A 133 -1.20 8.76 -3.84
N THR A 134 -1.62 7.49 -3.93
CA THR A 134 -1.93 6.69 -2.73
C THR A 134 -0.68 6.43 -1.89
N THR A 135 0.48 6.22 -2.51
CA THR A 135 1.74 5.98 -1.79
C THR A 135 2.22 7.23 -1.07
N LEU A 136 2.19 8.39 -1.74
CA LEU A 136 2.63 9.66 -1.16
C LEU A 136 1.64 10.22 -0.15
N ALA A 137 0.34 9.94 -0.31
CA ALA A 137 -0.72 10.40 0.58
C ALA A 137 -0.56 9.90 2.01
N GLY A 138 0.00 8.71 2.22
CA GLY A 138 0.24 8.14 3.54
C GLY A 138 1.17 8.98 4.43
N ASN A 139 1.94 9.91 3.85
CA ASN A 139 2.80 10.83 4.60
C ASN A 139 2.03 12.02 5.22
N LEU A 140 0.76 12.22 4.84
CA LEU A 140 -0.01 13.38 5.29
C LEU A 140 -0.29 13.34 6.79
N THR A 141 -0.68 12.17 7.29
CA THR A 141 -1.10 11.98 8.67
C THR A 141 -0.42 10.76 9.29
N LEU A 142 -0.29 10.79 10.62
CA LEU A 142 0.32 9.70 11.39
C LEU A 142 -0.46 8.38 11.25
N VAL A 143 -1.78 8.45 11.01
CA VAL A 143 -2.68 7.31 10.75
C VAL A 143 -2.81 6.94 9.27
N GLY A 144 -2.29 7.76 8.36
CA GLY A 144 -2.38 7.51 6.91
C GLY A 144 -1.63 6.26 6.46
N SER A 145 -0.65 5.80 7.23
CA SER A 145 0.11 4.58 6.95
C SER A 145 0.46 3.82 8.24
N VAL A 146 0.32 2.50 8.18
CA VAL A 146 0.75 1.59 9.26
C VAL A 146 2.25 1.74 9.54
N ALA A 147 3.06 2.04 8.52
CA ALA A 147 4.50 2.24 8.70
C ALA A 147 4.81 3.44 9.63
N ASN A 148 4.02 4.51 9.56
CA ASN A 148 4.19 5.68 10.43
C ASN A 148 3.93 5.31 11.89
N LEU A 149 2.87 4.53 12.14
CA LEU A 149 2.53 4.04 13.48
C LEU A 149 3.63 3.15 14.05
N ILE A 150 4.19 2.24 13.23
CA ILE A 150 5.30 1.36 13.65
C ILE A 150 6.52 2.19 14.07
N VAL A 151 6.89 3.20 13.28
CA VAL A 151 8.05 4.06 13.58
C VAL A 151 7.82 4.85 14.87
N VAL A 152 6.62 5.43 15.04
CA VAL A 152 6.27 6.22 16.22
C VAL A 152 6.27 5.35 17.49
N GLU A 153 5.67 4.17 17.43
CA GLU A 153 5.67 3.25 18.59
C GLU A 153 7.08 2.78 18.94
N ARG A 154 7.93 2.55 17.93
CA ARG A 154 9.32 2.16 18.12
C ARG A 154 10.17 3.28 18.73
N ALA A 155 9.92 4.53 18.35
CA ALA A 155 10.65 5.71 18.80
C ALA A 155 10.20 6.23 20.18
N ARG A 156 9.00 5.82 20.63
CA ARG A 156 8.36 6.26 21.87
C ARG A 156 9.25 6.25 23.13
N PRO A 157 10.20 5.31 23.33
CA PRO A 157 11.10 5.32 24.49
C PRO A 157 12.14 6.47 24.46
N GLU A 158 12.44 7.01 23.28
CA GLU A 158 13.47 8.03 23.07
C GLU A 158 12.85 9.41 22.79
N VAL A 159 11.78 9.46 21.99
CA VAL A 159 11.10 10.69 21.57
C VAL A 159 9.59 10.44 21.43
N GLU A 160 8.79 11.33 21.99
CA GLU A 160 7.34 11.35 21.77
C GLU A 160 7.01 12.15 20.50
N ILE A 161 6.43 11.49 19.49
CA ILE A 161 5.97 12.12 18.25
C ILE A 161 4.46 12.25 18.32
N ARG A 162 3.94 13.48 18.45
CA ARG A 162 2.49 13.71 18.45
C ARG A 162 1.95 13.83 17.02
N PHE A 163 0.64 13.64 16.88
CA PHE A 163 -0.06 13.77 15.61
C PHE A 163 0.25 15.08 14.88
N LEU A 164 0.19 16.22 15.59
CA LEU A 164 0.44 17.54 15.00
C LEU A 164 1.90 17.75 14.58
N ASP A 165 2.85 17.12 15.28
CA ASP A 165 4.27 17.25 14.96
C ASP A 165 4.56 16.53 13.64
N HIS A 166 4.00 15.33 13.48
CA HIS A 166 4.05 14.61 12.20
C HIS A 166 3.30 15.34 11.10
N PHE A 167 2.08 15.83 11.35
CA PHE A 167 1.26 16.53 10.35
C PHE A 167 1.94 17.81 9.82
N ARG A 168 2.64 18.57 10.69
CA ARG A 168 3.36 19.78 10.28
C ARG A 168 4.47 19.52 9.26
N ALA A 169 5.15 18.38 9.37
CA ALA A 169 6.18 17.97 8.40
C ALA A 169 5.57 17.19 7.22
N GLY A 170 4.57 16.37 7.49
CA GLY A 170 3.90 15.50 6.53
C GLY A 170 3.06 16.27 5.52
N ALA A 171 2.25 17.23 5.97
CA ALA A 171 1.38 18.03 5.10
C ALA A 171 2.12 18.73 3.94
N PRO A 172 3.17 19.54 4.17
CA PRO A 172 3.88 20.18 3.07
C PRO A 172 4.56 19.14 2.16
N THR A 173 5.15 18.09 2.73
CA THR A 173 5.83 17.05 1.97
C THR A 173 4.87 16.31 1.04
N THR A 174 3.70 15.92 1.55
CA THR A 174 2.66 15.24 0.76
C THR A 174 2.12 16.14 -0.34
N VAL A 175 1.75 17.39 -0.02
CA VAL A 175 1.19 18.31 -1.00
C VAL A 175 2.19 18.60 -2.11
N LEU A 176 3.45 18.91 -1.77
CA LEU A 176 4.48 19.21 -2.76
C LEU A 176 4.82 18.00 -3.63
N SER A 177 4.96 16.81 -3.03
CA SER A 177 5.29 15.60 -3.78
C SER A 177 4.16 15.14 -4.70
N ILE A 178 2.91 15.18 -4.24
CA ILE A 178 1.74 14.87 -5.08
C ILE A 178 1.57 15.91 -6.18
N ALA A 179 1.71 17.21 -5.87
CA ALA A 179 1.59 18.26 -6.88
C ALA A 179 2.68 18.13 -7.97
N ALA A 180 3.93 17.91 -7.57
CA ALA A 180 5.04 17.71 -8.51
C ALA A 180 4.81 16.46 -9.38
N GLY A 181 4.40 15.35 -8.77
CA GLY A 181 4.14 14.11 -9.50
C GLY A 181 2.92 14.18 -10.41
N ALA A 182 1.84 14.82 -9.98
CA ALA A 182 0.65 15.05 -10.80
C ALA A 182 0.95 15.98 -11.99
N ALA A 183 1.71 17.05 -11.77
CA ALA A 183 2.16 17.95 -12.84
C ALA A 183 3.09 17.25 -13.84
N TRP A 184 4.02 16.42 -13.34
CA TRP A 184 4.88 15.58 -14.18
C TRP A 184 4.06 14.63 -15.04
N LEU A 185 3.13 13.90 -14.42
CA LEU A 185 2.25 12.98 -15.12
C LEU A 185 1.31 13.70 -16.07
N GLU A 186 0.93 14.95 -15.81
CA GLU A 186 0.10 15.78 -16.70
C GLU A 186 0.88 16.24 -17.95
N TRP A 187 2.16 16.57 -17.77
CA TRP A 187 3.08 16.96 -18.84
C TRP A 187 3.56 15.77 -19.68
N TRP A 188 3.73 14.60 -19.06
CA TRP A 188 4.05 13.35 -19.72
C TRP A 188 2.84 12.89 -20.56
N ARG A 189 2.84 13.25 -21.85
CA ARG A 189 1.93 12.76 -22.89
C ARG A 189 2.61 11.72 -23.76
#